data_AF-A0A803T840-F1
#
_entry.id   AF-A0A803T840-F1
#
_cell.length_a   1.000
_cell.length_b   1.000
_cell.length_c   1.000
_cell.angle_alpha   90.00
_cell.angle_beta   90.00
_cell.angle_gamma   90.00
#
_symmetry.space_group_name_H-M   'P 1'
#
loop_
_entity.id
_entity.type
_entity.pdbx_description
1 polymer ?
#
loop_
_entity_poly.entity_id
_entity_poly.type
_entity_poly.pdbx_seq_one_letter_code
_entity_poly.pdbx_strand_id
1 'polypeptide(L)'
;MVRRVAIIGAGVSGLASIKSCLEEGLEPTCFEKSDDIGGLWRFTETPEEGRASIYPSVFTNSCKEMTCYPDFPFPENFPNYMHNSKLQEYIQMFAKHFDLLKYIQFKTLVSKIKKRPDFPVTGQWDVITEKDGKMETAIFDAVMICSGHHVSPNIPVDSFPGKYHFVNE
;
A
#
# COMPACT_ATOMS: atom_id res chain seq x y z
N MET A 1 20.93 11.40 15.42
CA MET A 1 19.49 11.75 15.40
C MET A 1 18.80 10.67 14.59
N VAL A 2 17.74 10.05 15.12
CA VAL A 2 16.95 9.04 14.38
C VAL A 2 16.24 9.74 13.22
N ARG A 3 16.24 9.15 12.02
CA ARG A 3 15.61 9.76 10.84
C ARG A 3 14.13 9.34 10.75
N ARG A 4 13.25 10.31 10.52
CA ARG A 4 11.81 10.09 10.34
C ARG A 4 11.50 9.79 8.88
N VAL A 5 10.79 8.69 8.62
CA VAL A 5 10.46 8.22 7.26
C VAL A 5 8.95 8.19 7.05
N ALA A 6 8.46 8.92 6.06
CA ALA A 6 7.06 8.80 5.64
C ALA A 6 6.91 7.63 4.66
N ILE A 7 5.93 6.76 4.89
CA ILE A 7 5.59 5.63 4.02
C ILE A 7 4.17 5.84 3.49
N ILE A 8 3.98 5.81 2.16
CA ILE A 8 2.66 6.05 1.55
C ILE A 8 2.04 4.74 1.08
N GLY A 9 1.01 4.27 1.79
CA GLY A 9 0.29 3.02 1.53
C GLY A 9 0.76 1.88 2.43
N ALA A 10 -0.19 1.11 2.96
CA ALA A 10 -0.01 -0.05 3.84
C ALA A 10 -0.34 -1.39 3.15
N GLY A 11 -0.08 -1.46 1.83
CA GLY A 11 -0.03 -2.73 1.11
C GLY A 11 1.24 -3.54 1.42
N VAL A 12 1.47 -4.62 0.66
CA VAL A 12 2.67 -5.48 0.81
C VAL A 12 3.97 -4.67 0.83
N SER A 13 4.14 -3.72 -0.08
CA SER A 13 5.33 -2.84 -0.12
C SER A 13 5.43 -1.92 1.10
N GLY A 14 4.29 -1.43 1.59
CA GLY A 14 4.24 -0.54 2.76
C GLY A 14 4.65 -1.23 4.04
N LEU A 15 4.11 -2.41 4.30
CA LEU A 15 4.44 -3.21 5.48
C LEU A 15 5.92 -3.63 5.46
N ALA A 16 6.45 -4.03 4.30
CA ALA A 16 7.87 -4.30 4.14
C ALA A 16 8.72 -3.07 4.47
N SER A 17 8.31 -1.90 3.98
CA SER A 17 8.99 -0.62 4.23
C SER A 17 9.00 -0.24 5.71
N ILE A 18 7.88 -0.45 6.43
CA ILE A 18 7.82 -0.21 7.88
C ILE A 18 8.83 -1.12 8.58
N LYS A 19 8.77 -2.44 8.30
CA LYS A 19 9.69 -3.42 8.91
C LYS A 19 11.15 -3.05 8.66
N SER A 20 11.53 -2.80 7.42
CA SER A 20 12.92 -2.45 7.07
C SER A 20 13.37 -1.13 7.71
N CYS A 21 12.49 -0.15 7.88
CA CYS A 21 12.83 1.06 8.64
C CYS A 21 13.18 0.73 10.09
N LEU A 22 12.40 -0.15 10.73
CA LEU A 22 12.62 -0.53 12.13
C LEU A 22 13.92 -1.33 12.32
N GLU A 23 14.25 -2.22 11.37
CA GLU A 23 15.49 -3.00 11.39
C GLU A 23 16.74 -2.12 11.32
N GLU A 24 16.65 -0.99 10.61
CA GLU A 24 17.73 -0.01 10.48
C GLU A 24 17.68 1.10 11.56
N GLY A 25 16.78 0.97 12.56
CA GLY A 25 16.65 1.94 13.64
C GLY A 25 16.12 3.31 13.20
N LEU A 26 15.35 3.36 12.10
CA LEU A 26 14.63 4.54 11.62
C LEU A 26 13.24 4.65 12.29
N GLU A 27 12.59 5.81 12.16
CA GLU A 27 11.26 6.06 12.72
C GLU A 27 10.20 6.18 11.61
N PRO A 28 9.51 5.08 11.25
CA PRO A 28 8.50 5.10 10.20
C PRO A 28 7.18 5.72 10.68
N THR A 29 6.54 6.47 9.80
CA THR A 29 5.12 6.82 9.87
C THR A 29 4.47 6.46 8.54
N CYS A 30 3.55 5.50 8.57
CA CYS A 30 2.83 5.04 7.39
C CYS A 30 1.46 5.71 7.32
N PHE A 31 1.09 6.21 6.15
CA PHE A 31 -0.21 6.79 5.86
C PHE A 31 -0.95 5.88 4.89
N GLU A 32 -2.11 5.38 5.30
CA GLU A 32 -2.98 4.52 4.50
C GLU A 32 -4.31 5.24 4.25
N LYS A 33 -4.70 5.36 2.98
CA LYS A 33 -5.93 6.05 2.57
C LYS A 33 -7.17 5.29 3.05
N SER A 34 -7.13 3.96 2.96
CA SER A 34 -8.22 3.08 3.39
C SER A 34 -8.18 2.81 4.90
N ASP A 35 -9.07 1.95 5.37
CA ASP A 35 -9.31 1.65 6.78
C ASP A 35 -8.65 0.35 7.28
N ASP A 36 -7.89 -0.35 6.43
CA ASP A 36 -7.12 -1.55 6.81
C ASP A 36 -5.89 -1.72 5.89
N ILE A 37 -5.03 -2.67 6.22
CA ILE A 37 -3.83 -3.02 5.47
C ILE A 37 -4.13 -3.96 4.28
N GLY A 38 -3.10 -4.18 3.45
CA GLY A 38 -3.09 -5.23 2.41
C GLY A 38 -3.33 -4.72 1.00
N GLY A 39 -3.94 -3.54 0.85
CA GLY A 39 -4.07 -2.86 -0.44
C GLY A 39 -4.81 -3.73 -1.47
N LEU A 40 -4.10 -4.17 -2.52
CA LEU A 40 -4.64 -5.04 -3.59
C LEU A 40 -5.29 -6.33 -3.04
N TRP A 41 -4.68 -6.96 -2.03
CA TRP A 41 -5.08 -8.29 -1.58
C TRP A 41 -6.30 -8.30 -0.64
N ARG A 42 -6.72 -7.11 -0.20
CA ARG A 42 -7.96 -6.92 0.53
C ARG A 42 -9.12 -6.79 -0.46
N PHE A 43 -9.80 -7.91 -0.72
CA PHE A 43 -11.02 -7.91 -1.54
C PHE A 43 -12.13 -7.09 -0.87
N THR A 44 -12.84 -6.31 -1.69
CA THR A 44 -14.09 -5.63 -1.33
C THR A 44 -15.07 -5.75 -2.50
N GLU A 45 -16.36 -5.89 -2.20
CA GLU A 45 -17.41 -6.03 -3.22
C GLU A 45 -17.49 -4.81 -4.15
N THR A 46 -17.24 -3.62 -3.61
CA THR A 46 -17.23 -2.37 -4.37
C THR A 46 -15.79 -1.85 -4.51
N PRO A 47 -15.35 -1.45 -5.71
CA PRO A 47 -14.07 -0.80 -5.91
C PRO A 47 -13.96 0.50 -5.10
N GLU A 48 -12.85 0.67 -4.40
CA GLU A 48 -12.51 1.92 -3.70
C GLU A 48 -11.65 2.81 -4.60
N GLU A 49 -12.01 4.09 -4.73
CA GLU A 49 -11.24 5.02 -5.54
C GLU A 49 -9.80 5.15 -5.02
N GLY A 50 -8.81 5.06 -5.91
CA GLY A 50 -7.39 5.20 -5.56
C GLY A 50 -6.79 4.01 -4.80
N ARG A 51 -7.52 2.89 -4.67
CA ARG A 51 -6.99 1.59 -4.25
C ARG A 51 -7.18 0.57 -5.38
N ALA A 52 -6.24 -0.36 -5.52
CA ALA A 52 -6.37 -1.43 -6.50
C ALA A 52 -7.59 -2.31 -6.17
N SER A 53 -8.31 -2.76 -7.19
CA SER A 53 -9.48 -3.62 -7.07
C SER A 53 -9.20 -4.99 -7.69
N ILE A 54 -9.72 -6.05 -7.06
CA ILE A 54 -9.62 -7.43 -7.51
C ILE A 54 -11.01 -8.06 -7.55
N TYR A 55 -11.18 -9.07 -8.40
CA TYR A 55 -12.39 -9.89 -8.44
C TYR A 55 -12.35 -10.98 -7.36
N PRO A 56 -13.50 -11.50 -6.89
CA PRO A 56 -13.56 -12.36 -5.69
C PRO A 56 -12.76 -13.64 -5.81
N SER A 57 -12.60 -14.21 -7.01
CA SER A 57 -11.96 -15.50 -7.25
C SER A 57 -10.45 -15.44 -7.50
N VAL A 58 -9.78 -14.30 -7.27
CA VAL A 58 -8.33 -14.20 -7.49
C VAL A 58 -7.57 -15.19 -6.61
N PHE A 59 -6.69 -15.96 -7.24
CA PHE A 59 -5.61 -16.73 -6.60
C PHE A 59 -4.25 -16.13 -6.96
N THR A 60 -3.26 -16.32 -6.09
CA THR A 60 -1.86 -16.02 -6.42
C THR A 60 -1.44 -16.86 -7.62
N ASN A 61 -0.72 -16.25 -8.56
CA ASN A 61 -0.09 -16.94 -9.69
C ASN A 61 1.34 -17.39 -9.38
N SER A 62 1.91 -16.94 -8.26
CA SER A 62 3.18 -17.39 -7.71
C SER A 62 2.96 -18.30 -6.51
N CYS A 63 3.86 -19.27 -6.34
CA CYS A 63 3.74 -20.25 -5.27
C CYS A 63 4.21 -19.69 -3.91
N LYS A 64 3.69 -20.27 -2.82
CA LYS A 64 3.91 -19.78 -1.45
C LYS A 64 5.39 -19.61 -1.09
N GLU A 65 6.22 -20.60 -1.41
CA GLU A 65 7.66 -20.58 -1.08
C GLU A 65 8.46 -19.53 -1.87
N MET A 66 7.87 -18.98 -2.95
CA MET A 66 8.51 -17.99 -3.82
C MET A 66 7.96 -16.57 -3.60
N THR A 67 7.02 -16.37 -2.68
CA THR A 67 6.30 -15.09 -2.52
C THR A 67 6.19 -14.65 -1.06
N CYS A 68 6.76 -15.39 -0.12
CA CYS A 68 6.81 -14.97 1.28
C CYS A 68 7.80 -13.83 1.49
N TYR A 69 7.67 -13.15 2.63
CA TYR A 69 8.76 -12.31 3.11
C TYR A 69 9.90 -13.25 3.54
N PRO A 70 11.18 -12.91 3.26
CA PRO A 70 12.28 -13.86 3.43
C PRO A 70 12.43 -14.45 4.84
N ASP A 71 12.05 -13.69 5.86
CA ASP A 71 12.14 -14.05 7.27
C ASP A 71 10.78 -14.36 7.91
N PHE A 72 9.74 -14.52 7.10
CA PHE A 72 8.40 -14.87 7.55
C PHE A 72 7.72 -15.80 6.56
N PRO A 73 8.00 -17.12 6.61
CA PRO A 73 7.41 -18.09 5.69
C PRO A 73 5.89 -18.19 5.90
N PHE A 74 5.18 -18.63 4.86
CA PHE A 74 3.76 -18.98 4.99
C PHE A 74 3.58 -20.17 5.93
N PRO A 75 2.43 -20.30 6.62
CA PRO A 75 2.10 -21.49 7.39
C PRO A 75 2.17 -22.77 6.56
N GLU A 76 2.62 -23.88 7.16
CA GLU A 76 2.78 -25.16 6.46
C GLU A 76 1.47 -25.64 5.80
N ASN A 77 0.34 -25.42 6.47
CA ASN A 77 -0.99 -25.83 6.01
C ASN A 77 -1.59 -24.91 4.93
N PHE A 78 -0.92 -23.82 4.54
CA PHE A 78 -1.40 -22.98 3.44
C PHE A 78 -1.14 -23.67 2.09
N PRO A 79 -2.06 -23.53 1.12
CA PRO A 79 -1.90 -24.10 -0.21
C PRO A 79 -0.73 -23.44 -0.95
N ASN A 80 -0.14 -24.14 -1.92
CA ASN A 80 0.94 -23.59 -2.74
C ASN A 80 0.51 -22.33 -3.51
N TYR A 81 -0.75 -22.27 -3.96
CA TYR A 81 -1.34 -21.08 -4.57
C TYR A 81 -2.54 -20.67 -3.74
N MET A 82 -2.59 -19.40 -3.34
CA MET A 82 -3.50 -18.93 -2.30
C MET A 82 -4.62 -18.10 -2.90
N HIS A 83 -5.85 -18.35 -2.46
CA HIS A 83 -6.94 -17.41 -2.66
C HIS A 83 -6.57 -16.05 -2.04
N ASN A 84 -7.06 -14.94 -2.60
CA ASN A 84 -6.78 -13.59 -2.09
C ASN A 84 -7.02 -13.45 -0.58
N SER A 85 -8.08 -14.05 -0.04
CA SER A 85 -8.37 -14.03 1.40
C SER A 85 -7.30 -14.71 2.25
N LYS A 86 -6.66 -15.79 1.75
CA LYS A 86 -5.54 -16.45 2.45
C LYS A 86 -4.27 -15.62 2.40
N LEU A 87 -4.03 -14.92 1.30
CA LEU A 87 -2.91 -13.99 1.23
C LEU A 87 -3.13 -12.78 2.15
N GLN A 88 -4.36 -12.26 2.24
CA GLN A 88 -4.72 -11.21 3.20
C GLN A 88 -4.52 -11.67 4.65
N GLU A 89 -4.89 -12.91 4.99
CA GLU A 89 -4.64 -13.51 6.31
C GLU A 89 -3.13 -13.51 6.63
N TYR A 90 -2.28 -13.94 5.70
CA TYR A 90 -0.83 -13.91 5.88
C TYR A 90 -0.28 -12.48 6.06
N ILE A 91 -0.80 -11.51 5.30
CA ILE A 91 -0.41 -10.10 5.43
C ILE A 91 -0.73 -9.57 6.84
N GLN A 92 -1.90 -9.92 7.38
CA GLN A 92 -2.28 -9.59 8.75
C GLN A 92 -1.40 -10.28 9.80
N MET A 93 -1.04 -11.54 9.57
CA MET A 93 -0.09 -12.27 10.42
C MET A 93 1.28 -11.57 10.45
N PHE A 94 1.81 -11.16 9.30
CA PHE A 94 3.08 -10.45 9.20
C PHE A 94 3.04 -9.11 9.95
N ALA A 95 2.01 -8.30 9.71
CA ALA A 95 1.86 -7.01 10.38
C ALA A 95 1.75 -7.14 11.90
N LYS A 96 1.06 -8.18 12.39
CA LYS A 96 0.95 -8.47 13.82
C LYS A 96 2.26 -9.00 14.41
N HIS A 97 2.95 -9.90 13.72
CA HIS A 97 4.17 -10.54 14.20
C HIS A 97 5.28 -9.51 14.47
N PHE A 98 5.46 -8.56 13.55
CA PHE A 98 6.46 -7.50 13.67
C PHE A 98 5.93 -6.21 14.33
N ASP A 99 4.72 -6.24 14.89
CA ASP A 99 4.08 -5.10 15.58
C ASP A 99 4.06 -3.80 14.73
N LEU A 100 3.69 -3.93 13.46
CA LEU A 100 3.77 -2.85 12.46
C LEU A 100 2.58 -1.89 12.52
N LEU A 101 1.43 -2.37 13.01
CA LEU A 101 0.16 -1.63 12.97
C LEU A 101 0.20 -0.28 13.69
N LYS A 102 1.01 -0.16 14.75
CA LYS A 102 1.17 1.07 15.54
C LYS A 102 1.79 2.23 14.77
N TYR A 103 2.46 1.94 13.65
CA TYR A 103 3.08 2.96 12.79
C TYR A 103 2.14 3.44 11.67
N ILE A 104 0.94 2.88 11.57
CA ILE A 104 0.01 3.14 10.45
C ILE A 104 -1.10 4.08 10.90
N GLN A 105 -1.28 5.16 10.14
CA GLN A 105 -2.42 6.06 10.25
C GLN A 105 -3.39 5.76 9.11
N PHE A 106 -4.45 5.01 9.42
CA PHE A 106 -5.54 4.72 8.50
C PHE A 106 -6.41 5.95 8.23
N LYS A 107 -7.21 5.87 7.15
CA LYS A 107 -8.10 6.94 6.68
C LYS A 107 -7.35 8.27 6.47
N THR A 108 -6.09 8.18 6.07
CA THR A 108 -5.18 9.32 5.93
C THR A 108 -4.62 9.34 4.52
N LEU A 109 -5.19 10.20 3.67
CA LEU A 109 -4.75 10.39 2.30
C LEU A 109 -3.50 11.27 2.26
N VAL A 110 -2.41 10.82 1.64
CA VAL A 110 -1.31 11.73 1.28
C VAL A 110 -1.68 12.45 -0.01
N SER A 111 -2.05 13.73 0.10
CA SER A 111 -2.51 14.53 -1.04
C SER A 111 -1.34 15.17 -1.79
N LYS A 112 -0.23 15.45 -1.11
CA LYS A 112 0.95 16.07 -1.74
C LYS A 112 2.24 15.80 -0.99
N ILE A 113 3.33 15.67 -1.75
CA ILE A 113 4.70 15.57 -1.24
C ILE A 113 5.52 16.65 -1.94
N LYS A 114 6.24 17.48 -1.19
CA LYS A 114 7.10 18.54 -1.74
C LYS A 114 8.47 18.48 -1.12
N LYS A 115 9.51 18.76 -1.92
CA LYS A 115 10.83 19.11 -1.37
C LYS A 115 10.68 20.40 -0.56
N ARG A 116 11.28 20.45 0.62
CA ARG A 116 11.34 21.70 1.40
C ARG A 116 12.20 22.76 0.69
N PRO A 117 12.03 24.05 1.02
CA PRO A 117 12.87 25.11 0.46
C PRO A 117 14.38 24.89 0.70
N ASP A 118 14.74 24.28 1.83
CA ASP A 118 16.11 23.97 2.25
C ASP A 118 16.58 22.56 1.85
N PHE A 119 15.82 21.85 1.00
CA PHE A 119 16.14 20.48 0.54
C PHE A 119 17.57 20.28 0.03
N PRO A 120 18.22 21.23 -0.70
CA PRO A 120 19.61 21.04 -1.12
C PRO A 120 20.59 20.82 0.04
N VAL A 121 20.24 21.24 1.26
CA VAL A 121 21.03 21.06 2.48
C VAL A 121 20.44 19.95 3.36
N THR A 122 19.10 19.92 3.54
CA THR A 122 18.45 19.03 4.50
C THR A 122 18.00 17.70 3.91
N GLY A 123 17.68 17.65 2.62
CA GLY A 123 17.04 16.50 1.98
C GLY A 123 15.58 16.24 2.42
N GLN A 124 14.97 17.15 3.20
CA GLN A 124 13.68 16.93 3.85
C GLN A 124 12.46 17.24 2.97
N TRP A 125 11.36 16.59 3.29
CA TRP A 125 10.10 16.68 2.55
C TRP A 125 8.97 17.22 3.43
N ASP A 126 8.14 18.09 2.86
CA ASP A 126 6.81 18.40 3.40
C ASP A 126 5.84 17.35 2.85
N VAL A 127 5.26 16.55 3.75
CA VAL A 127 4.21 15.57 3.45
C VAL A 127 2.89 16.14 3.93
N ILE A 128 1.97 16.37 2.99
CA ILE A 128 0.64 16.91 3.24
C ILE A 128 -0.37 15.78 3.22
N THR A 129 -1.10 15.64 4.32
CA THR A 129 -2.09 14.59 4.54
C THR A 129 -3.48 15.17 4.76
N GLU A 130 -4.50 14.44 4.35
CA GLU A 130 -5.90 14.74 4.60
C GLU A 130 -6.54 13.60 5.39
N LYS A 131 -7.20 13.94 6.50
CA LYS A 131 -7.96 13.01 7.34
C LYS A 131 -9.22 13.69 7.83
N ASP A 132 -10.38 13.06 7.60
CA ASP A 132 -11.70 13.60 8.00
C ASP A 132 -11.92 15.05 7.51
N GLY A 133 -11.47 15.35 6.28
CA GLY A 133 -11.53 16.69 5.67
C GLY A 133 -10.54 17.72 6.23
N LYS A 134 -9.70 17.33 7.19
CA LYS A 134 -8.67 18.18 7.78
C LYS A 134 -7.33 17.92 7.12
N MET A 135 -6.70 18.99 6.65
CA MET A 135 -5.35 18.97 6.08
C MET A 135 -4.30 19.19 7.17
N GLU A 136 -3.26 18.37 7.16
CA GLU A 136 -2.09 18.48 8.03
C GLU A 136 -0.82 18.43 7.19
N THR A 137 0.26 19.02 7.71
CA THR A 137 1.58 18.99 7.06
C THR A 137 2.62 18.62 8.09
N ALA A 138 3.44 17.64 7.76
CA ALA A 138 4.53 17.16 8.60
C ALA A 138 5.82 17.06 7.78
N ILE A 139 6.95 17.30 8.45
CA ILE A 139 8.28 17.25 7.86
C ILE A 139 8.89 15.86 8.11
N PHE A 140 9.47 15.27 7.06
CA PHE A 140 10.15 13.98 7.11
C PHE A 140 11.53 14.05 6.46
N ASP A 141 12.46 13.23 6.95
CA ASP A 141 13.84 13.14 6.46
C ASP A 141 13.93 12.30 5.18
N ALA A 142 13.00 11.37 4.99
CA ALA A 142 12.88 10.55 3.79
C ALA A 142 11.42 10.16 3.54
N VAL A 143 11.16 9.71 2.31
CA VAL A 143 9.84 9.28 1.86
C VAL A 143 9.96 7.98 1.05
N MET A 144 9.13 6.99 1.36
CA MET A 144 9.00 5.72 0.62
C MET A 144 7.59 5.62 0.02
N ILE A 145 7.51 5.58 -1.31
CA ILE A 145 6.24 5.52 -2.04
C ILE A 145 5.82 4.06 -2.25
N CYS A 146 4.70 3.65 -1.66
CA CYS A 146 4.19 2.28 -1.70
C CYS A 146 2.73 2.21 -2.19
N SER A 147 2.32 3.14 -3.05
CA SER A 147 0.94 3.32 -3.53
C SER A 147 0.46 2.28 -4.55
N GLY A 148 1.33 1.35 -4.97
CA GLY A 148 1.04 0.38 -6.03
C GLY A 148 0.92 1.00 -7.42
N HIS A 149 0.69 0.15 -8.42
CA HIS A 149 0.59 0.55 -9.83
C HIS A 149 -0.59 -0.09 -10.59
N HIS A 150 -1.28 -1.06 -9.99
CA HIS A 150 -2.49 -1.69 -10.55
C HIS A 150 -3.78 -1.00 -10.05
N VAL A 151 -3.77 0.34 -9.99
CA VAL A 151 -4.86 1.13 -9.42
C VAL A 151 -5.64 1.85 -10.53
N SER A 152 -4.95 2.67 -11.31
CA SER A 152 -5.57 3.44 -12.40
C SER A 152 -5.77 2.54 -13.62
N PRO A 153 -7.01 2.38 -14.10
CA PRO A 153 -7.27 1.52 -15.25
C PRO A 153 -6.78 2.21 -16.53
N ASN A 154 -6.10 1.44 -17.39
CA ASN A 154 -5.82 1.87 -18.76
C ASN A 154 -6.96 1.39 -19.67
N ILE A 155 -7.87 2.30 -20.00
CA ILE A 155 -9.02 2.03 -20.87
C ILE A 155 -8.85 2.87 -22.15
N PRO A 156 -8.17 2.34 -23.18
CA PRO A 156 -7.89 3.10 -24.40
C PRO A 156 -9.13 3.10 -25.29
N VAL A 157 -10.17 3.81 -24.84
CA VAL A 157 -11.46 3.80 -25.51
C VAL A 157 -11.30 4.12 -26.99
N ASP A 158 -10.47 5.09 -27.38
CA ASP A 158 -10.31 5.51 -28.78
C ASP A 158 -9.66 4.47 -29.69
N SER A 159 -9.10 3.40 -29.12
CA SER A 159 -8.58 2.25 -29.87
C SER A 159 -9.67 1.26 -30.31
N PHE A 160 -10.94 1.46 -29.95
CA PHE A 160 -12.06 0.58 -30.29
C PHE A 160 -13.08 1.29 -31.20
N PRO A 161 -12.92 1.23 -32.54
CA PRO A 161 -13.93 1.74 -33.48
C PRO A 161 -15.30 1.09 -33.22
N GLY A 162 -16.36 1.90 -33.26
CA GLY A 162 -17.74 1.41 -33.07
C GLY A 162 -18.17 1.19 -31.61
N LYS A 163 -17.30 1.43 -30.62
CA LYS A 163 -17.65 1.28 -29.18
C LYS A 163 -18.89 2.07 -28.75
N TYR A 164 -19.16 3.21 -29.37
CA TYR A 164 -20.32 4.04 -29.05
C TYR A 164 -21.64 3.50 -29.64
N HIS A 165 -21.56 2.49 -30.51
CA HIS A 165 -22.72 1.78 -31.06
C HIS A 165 -23.06 0.50 -30.28
N PHE A 166 -22.27 0.15 -29.27
CA PHE A 166 -22.53 -0.99 -28.41
C PHE A 166 -23.75 -0.69 -27.51
N VAL A 167 -24.78 -1.52 -27.61
CA VAL A 167 -25.99 -1.45 -26.78
C VAL A 167 -26.07 -2.76 -25.99
N ASN A 168 -26.18 -2.66 -24.66
CA ASN A 168 -26.46 -3.83 -23.83
C ASN A 168 -27.94 -4.21 -23.98
N GLU A 169 -28.23 -5.48 -24.29
CA GLU A 169 -29.58 -6.07 -24.20
C GLU A 169 -29.97 -6.38 -22.74
#